data_AF-A0A0P6RL46-F1
#
_entry.id   AF-A0A0P6RL46-F1
#
_cell.length_a   1.000
_cell.length_b   1.000
_cell.length_c   1.000
_cell.angle_alpha   90.00
_cell.angle_beta   90.00
_cell.angle_gamma   90.00
#
_symmetry.space_group_name_H-M   'P 1'
#
loop_
_entity.id
_entity.type
_entity.pdbx_description
1 polymer ?
#
loop_
_entity_poly.entity_id
_entity_poly.type
_entity_poly.pdbx_seq_one_letter_code
_entity_poly.pdbx_strand_id
1 'polypeptide(L)' 'MEQFLEEMRAYAKAIGRSPQHILRQALGASWSQWKAWEEGQASPTLNTVDKIRQYMAENPAPCAAPPAEDAA' A
#
# COMPACT_ATOMS: atom_id res chain seq x y z
N MET A 1 6.79 11.55 -1.15
CA MET A 1 6.85 10.48 -0.12
C MET A 1 5.54 10.34 0.62
N GLU A 2 4.97 11.44 1.14
CA GLU A 2 3.69 11.43 1.87
C GLU A 2 2.54 10.83 1.05
N GLN A 3 2.43 11.20 -0.24
CA GLN A 3 1.40 10.66 -1.14
C GLN A 3 1.43 9.13 -1.23
N PHE A 4 2.61 8.50 -1.26
CA PHE A 4 2.73 7.05 -1.32
C PHE A 4 2.30 6.38 -0.01
N LEU A 5 2.69 6.95 1.14
CA LEU A 5 2.27 6.46 2.45
C LEU A 5 0.75 6.58 2.62
N GLU A 6 0.16 7.65 2.10
CA GLU A 6 -1.28 7.89 2.13
C GLU A 6 -2.04 6.91 1.22
N GLU A 7 -1.56 6.68 0.00
CA GLU A 7 -2.07 5.66 -0.94
C GLU A 7 -2.08 4.27 -0.27
N MET A 8 -0.97 3.89 0.35
CA MET A 8 -0.85 2.65 1.11
C MET A 8 -1.82 2.59 2.30
N ARG A 9 -1.99 3.69 3.06
CA ARG A 9 -2.96 3.74 4.17
C ARG A 9 -4.39 3.61 3.69
N ALA A 10 -4.75 4.26 2.57
CA ALA A 10 -6.07 4.15 1.97
C ALA A 10 -6.36 2.73 1.50
N TYR A 11 -5.42 2.11 0.77
CA TYR A 11 -5.53 0.73 0.33
C TYR A 11 -5.61 -0.25 1.52
N ALA A 12 -4.74 -0.07 2.53
CA ALA A 12 -4.76 -0.85 3.76
C ALA A 12 -6.12 -0.79 4.46
N LYS A 13 -6.69 0.42 4.59
CA LYS A 13 -8.02 0.63 5.14
C LYS A 13 -9.10 -0.06 4.30
N ALA A 14 -9.02 0.02 2.97
CA ALA A 14 -9.97 -0.61 2.06
C ALA A 14 -9.98 -2.15 2.15
N ILE A 15 -8.83 -2.77 2.45
CA ILE A 15 -8.72 -4.22 2.67
C ILE A 15 -8.88 -4.63 4.15
N GLY A 16 -9.09 -3.67 5.06
CA GLY A 16 -9.20 -3.92 6.50
C GLY A 16 -7.89 -4.40 7.16
N ARG A 17 -6.73 -4.02 6.63
CA ARG A 17 -5.40 -4.40 7.15
C ARG A 17 -4.57 -3.16 7.48
N SER A 18 -3.44 -3.39 8.13
CA SER A 18 -2.44 -2.34 8.39
C SER A 18 -1.46 -2.23 7.21
N PRO A 19 -0.94 -1.03 6.90
CA PRO A 19 0.06 -0.83 5.85
C PRO A 19 1.30 -1.72 6.01
N GLN A 20 1.72 -1.93 7.26
CA GLN A 20 2.79 -2.86 7.66
C GLN A 20 2.56 -4.29 7.17
N HIS A 21 1.30 -4.73 7.15
CA HIS A 21 0.91 -6.06 6.71
C HIS A 21 1.10 -6.21 5.20
N ILE A 22 0.69 -5.20 4.44
CA ILE A 22 0.90 -5.13 2.98
C ILE A 22 2.40 -5.11 2.66
N LEU A 23 3.18 -4.32 3.41
CA LEU A 23 4.62 -4.26 3.25
C LEU A 23 5.28 -5.64 3.39
N ARG A 24 4.85 -6.40 4.40
CA ARG A 24 5.34 -7.76 4.64
C ARG A 24 4.89 -8.73 3.54
N GLN A 25 3.70 -8.56 2.98
CA GLN A 25 3.22 -9.41 1.88
C GLN A 25 3.92 -9.10 0.56
N ALA A 26 4.12 -7.83 0.23
CA ALA A 26 4.74 -7.41 -1.01
C ALA A 26 6.27 -7.65 -1.04
N LEU A 27 6.95 -7.51 0.12
CA LEU A 27 8.41 -7.45 0.18
C LEU A 27 9.05 -8.43 1.18
N GLY A 28 8.27 -9.07 2.04
CA GLY A 28 8.83 -9.76 3.22
C GLY A 28 9.50 -8.80 4.22
N ALA A 29 9.15 -7.51 4.16
CA ALA A 29 9.80 -6.47 4.95
C ALA A 29 9.56 -6.62 6.46
N SER A 30 10.50 -6.08 7.25
CA SER A 30 10.42 -6.04 8.70
C SER A 30 9.53 -4.89 9.20
N TRP A 31 8.89 -5.07 10.35
CA TRP A 31 7.92 -4.10 10.90
C TRP A 31 8.53 -2.72 11.19
N SER A 32 9.82 -2.68 11.51
CA SER A 32 10.58 -1.44 11.73
C SER A 32 10.70 -0.59 10.46
N GLN A 33 10.60 -1.19 9.28
CA GLN A 33 10.82 -0.51 8.01
C GLN A 33 9.68 0.47 7.68
N TRP A 34 8.43 0.09 7.93
CA TRP A 34 7.29 1.00 7.81
C TRP A 34 7.38 2.16 8.81
N LYS A 35 7.74 1.86 10.07
CA LYS A 35 7.89 2.88 11.11
C LYS A 35 8.97 3.90 10.76
N ALA A 36 10.10 3.45 10.22
CA ALA A 36 11.17 4.34 9.75
C ALA A 36 10.72 5.25 8.61
N TRP A 37 9.78 4.82 7.75
CA TRP A 37 9.21 5.68 6.72
C TRP A 37 8.20 6.69 7.26
N GLU A 38 7.40 6.29 8.26
CA GLU A 38 6.50 7.21 8.97
C GLU A 38 7.25 8.30 9.73
N GLU A 39 8.36 7.95 10.39
CA GLU A 39 9.20 8.89 11.14
C GLU A 39 10.17 9.68 10.25
N GLY A 40 10.19 9.41 8.94
CA GLY A 40 11.11 10.05 7.99
C GLY A 40 12.59 9.65 8.18
N GLN A 41 12.87 8.63 9.00
CA GLN A 41 14.21 8.10 9.23
C GLN A 41 14.76 7.30 8.03
N ALA A 42 13.86 6.76 7.20
CA ALA A 42 14.21 6.07 5.98
C ALA A 42 13.21 6.39 4.86
N SER A 43 13.65 6.17 3.61
CA SER A 43 12.80 6.31 2.43
C SER A 43 12.69 4.97 1.70
N PRO A 44 11.51 4.58 1.19
CA PRO A 44 11.38 3.46 0.27
C PRO A 44 12.16 3.75 -1.01
N THR A 45 12.83 2.72 -1.53
CA THR A 45 13.50 2.81 -2.83
C THR A 45 12.48 2.72 -3.96
N LEU A 46 12.82 3.18 -5.17
CA LEU A 46 11.93 3.03 -6.34
C LEU A 46 11.51 1.57 -6.57
N ASN A 47 12.44 0.62 -6.42
CA ASN A 47 12.17 -0.82 -6.52
C ASN A 47 11.17 -1.31 -5.45
N THR A 48 11.23 -0.75 -4.25
CA THR A 48 10.30 -1.04 -3.15
C THR A 48 8.89 -0.54 -3.49
N VAL A 49 8.79 0.70 -3.98
CA VAL A 49 7.52 1.32 -4.39
C VAL A 49 6.89 0.52 -5.54
N ASP A 50 7.69 0.15 -6.54
CA ASP A 50 7.23 -0.59 -7.72
C ASP A 50 6.61 -1.95 -7.34
N LYS A 51 7.31 -2.74 -6.51
CA LYS A 51 6.82 -4.02 -6.00
C LYS A 51 5.52 -3.88 -5.19
N ILE A 52 5.40 -2.83 -4.38
CA ILE A 52 4.17 -2.59 -3.61
C ILE A 52 3.02 -2.23 -4.55
N ARG A 53 3.26 -1.39 -5.56
CA ARG A 53 2.25 -1.05 -6.58
C ARG A 53 1.83 -2.26 -7.39
N GLN A 54 2.78 -3.10 -7.79
CA GLN A 54 2.50 -4.38 -8.44
C GLN A 54 1.63 -5.26 -7.55
N TYR A 55 1.99 -5.43 -6.27
CA TYR A 55 1.20 -6.20 -5.31
C TYR A 55 -0.22 -5.65 -5.16
N MET A 56 -0.40 -4.32 -5.06
CA MET A 56 -1.73 -3.70 -4.96
C MET A 56 -2.56 -3.89 -6.23
N ALA A 57 -1.93 -3.89 -7.41
CA ALA A 57 -2.59 -4.17 -8.68
C ALA A 57 -3.00 -5.65 -8.83
N GLU A 58 -2.16 -6.57 -8.36
CA GLU A 58 -2.44 -8.02 -8.35
C GLU A 58 -3.48 -8.40 -7.28
N ASN A 59 -3.60 -7.61 -6.21
CA ASN A 59 -4.52 -7.83 -5.10
C ASN A 59 -5.50 -6.64 -4.99
N PRO A 60 -6.46 -6.48 -5.91
CA PRO A 60 -7.41 -5.38 -5.84
C PRO A 60 -8.17 -5.41 -4.51
N ALA A 61 -8.34 -4.25 -3.88
CA ALA A 61 -9.06 -4.18 -2.62
C ALA A 61 -10.53 -4.60 -2.85
N PRO A 62 -11.12 -5.49 -2.04
CA PRO A 62 -12.50 -5.95 -2.24
C PRO A 62 -13.52 -4.83 -2.10
N CYS A 63 -13.16 -3.72 -1.43
CA CYS A 63 -14.00 -2.53 -1.32
C CYS A 63 -13.73 -1.47 -2.40
N ALA A 64 -12.76 -1.69 -3.29
CA ALA A 64 -12.54 -0.91 -4.50
C ALA A 64 -13.28 -1.55 -5.68
N ALA A 65 -14.56 -1.88 -5.48
CA ALA A 65 -15.48 -1.75 -6.59
C ALA A 65 -15.60 -0.24 -6.84
N PRO A 66 -15.25 0.30 -8.02
CA PRO A 66 -15.81 1.60 -8.39
C PRO A 66 -17.34 1.49 -8.28
N PRO A 67 -18.11 2.57 -8.08
CA PRO A 67 -19.48 2.54 -8.58
C PRO A 67 -19.32 2.10 -10.03
N ALA A 68 -19.89 0.96 -10.39
CA ALA A 68 -20.05 0.60 -11.77
C ALA A 68 -20.62 1.85 -12.43
N GLU A 69 -19.86 2.41 -13.37
CA GLU A 69 -20.37 3.36 -14.34
C GLU A 69 -21.37 2.54 -15.16
N ASP A 70 -22.56 2.34 -14.59
CA ASP A 70 -23.71 1.77 -15.27
C ASP A 70 -24.16 2.86 -16.22
N ALA A 71 -23.80 2.66 -17.47
CA ALA A 71 -24.25 3.41 -18.61
C ALA A 71 -25.78 3.50 -18.62
N ALA A 72 -26.33 4.72 -18.64
CA ALA A 72 -27.66 5.01 -19.18
C ALA A 72 -27.75 6.48 -19.63
#